data_AF-A0A7G3BA11-F1
#
_entry.id   AF-A0A7G3BA11-F1
#
_cell.length_a   1.000
_cell.length_b   1.000
_cell.length_c   1.000
_cell.angle_alpha   90.00
_cell.angle_beta   90.00
_cell.angle_gamma   90.00
#
_symmetry.space_group_name_H-M   'P 1'
#
loop_
_entity.id
_entity.type
_entity.pdbx_description
1 polymer ?
#
loop_
_entity_poly.entity_id
_entity_poly.type
_entity_poly.pdbx_seq_one_letter_code
_entity_poly.pdbx_strand_id
1 'polypeptide(L)' 'LIRTFFFHFISQVVGVAVAAVEANESVGCQTLCPLSYAPICATDDSGNTQTFPNECALQTENCLKKSTFQKTTDGPCP' A
#
# COMPACT_ATOMS: atom_id res chain seq x y z
N LEU A 1 4.40 -17.91 33.88
CA LEU A 1 4.72 -16.85 34.86
C LEU A 1 5.82 -15.90 34.38
N ILE A 2 6.93 -16.38 33.79
CA ILE A 2 7.96 -15.52 33.15
C ILE A 2 7.49 -14.87 31.83
N ARG A 3 6.62 -15.55 31.04
CA ARG A 3 6.12 -15.02 29.76
C ARG A 3 5.24 -13.78 29.90
N THR A 4 4.35 -13.72 30.89
CA THR A 4 3.39 -12.61 31.04
C THR A 4 4.05 -11.31 31.52
N PHE A 5 5.12 -11.40 32.32
CA PHE A 5 5.89 -10.23 32.79
C PHE A 5 6.72 -9.57 31.67
N PHE A 6 7.24 -10.38 30.75
CA PHE A 6 8.02 -9.88 29.62
C PHE A 6 7.17 -8.92 28.77
N PHE A 7 5.95 -9.33 28.41
CA PHE A 7 5.02 -8.54 27.59
C PHE A 7 4.67 -7.16 28.16
N HIS A 8 4.72 -6.94 29.47
CA HIS A 8 4.35 -5.65 30.06
C HIS A 8 5.53 -4.66 30.16
N PHE A 9 6.77 -5.16 30.20
CA PHE A 9 7.97 -4.31 30.26
C PHE A 9 8.49 -3.89 28.88
N ILE A 10 8.05 -4.53 27.79
CA ILE A 10 8.34 -4.09 26.41
C ILE A 10 7.58 -2.81 25.99
N SER A 11 6.81 -2.17 26.88
CA SER A 11 6.08 -0.94 26.54
C SER A 11 6.83 0.36 26.88
N GLN A 12 8.03 0.29 27.49
CA GLN A 12 8.72 1.52 27.94
C GLN A 12 10.20 1.68 27.52
N VAL A 13 10.96 0.64 27.13
CA VAL A 13 12.43 0.79 26.93
C VAL A 13 13.10 -0.24 26.00
N VAL A 14 12.77 -0.28 24.70
CA VAL A 14 13.61 -1.01 23.72
C VAL A 14 14.01 -0.11 22.55
N GLY A 15 15.32 0.19 22.49
CA GLY A 15 16.01 0.65 21.29
C GLY A 15 15.91 -0.42 20.20
N VAL A 16 15.41 0.01 19.06
CA VAL A 16 14.73 -0.80 18.05
C VAL A 16 15.70 -1.62 17.20
N ALA A 17 15.46 -2.94 17.09
CA ALA A 17 15.91 -3.77 15.98
C ALA A 17 14.68 -4.44 15.35
N VAL A 18 14.02 -3.75 14.42
CA VAL A 18 12.93 -4.34 13.64
C VAL A 18 13.54 -5.31 12.63
N ALA A 19 13.46 -6.62 12.91
CA ALA A 19 13.68 -7.66 11.91
C ALA A 19 12.34 -8.03 11.24
N ALA A 20 11.67 -7.01 10.72
CA ALA A 20 10.54 -7.09 9.82
C ALA A 20 10.66 -5.88 8.90
N VAL A 21 10.97 -6.09 7.62
CA VAL A 21 10.61 -5.10 6.60
C VAL A 21 9.10 -5.22 6.41
N GLU A 22 8.36 -4.74 7.40
CA GLU A 22 6.99 -4.29 7.17
C GLU A 22 7.14 -3.18 6.12
N ALA A 23 6.51 -3.38 4.96
CA ALA A 23 6.49 -2.40 3.90
C ALA A 23 6.24 -1.03 4.53
N ASN A 24 7.22 -0.14 4.41
CA ASN A 24 7.20 1.20 4.93
C ASN A 24 5.88 1.87 4.54
N GLU A 25 4.90 1.86 5.44
CA GLU A 25 3.90 2.92 5.51
C GLU A 25 4.70 4.17 5.88
N SER A 26 5.27 4.81 4.85
CA SER A 26 5.54 6.22 4.94
C SER A 26 4.26 6.86 5.45
N VAL A 27 4.37 7.78 6.40
CA VAL A 27 3.27 8.52 7.03
C VAL A 27 2.42 9.35 6.02
N GLY A 28 2.61 9.16 4.72
CA GLY A 28 1.78 9.67 3.64
C GLY A 28 1.84 8.77 2.40
N CYS A 29 0.96 9.08 1.45
CA CYS A 29 0.87 8.37 0.18
C CYS A 29 2.10 8.59 -0.69
N GLN A 30 2.55 7.53 -1.37
CA GLN A 30 3.47 7.66 -2.49
C GLN A 30 2.84 8.58 -3.54
N THR A 31 3.52 9.64 -3.93
CA THR A 31 3.05 10.60 -4.96
C THR A 31 4.02 10.72 -6.12
N LEU A 32 5.27 10.27 -5.95
CA LEU A 32 6.27 10.26 -7.01
C LEU A 32 6.18 8.93 -7.76
N CYS A 33 5.76 8.97 -9.01
CA CYS A 33 5.72 7.80 -9.88
C CYS A 33 6.66 7.96 -11.07
N PRO A 34 7.26 6.86 -11.57
CA PRO A 34 7.95 6.88 -12.85
C PRO A 34 7.02 7.35 -13.97
N LEU A 35 7.57 8.03 -14.97
CA LEU A 35 6.84 8.44 -16.18
C LEU A 35 6.68 7.31 -17.20
N SER A 36 7.04 6.07 -16.83
CA SER A 36 6.85 4.89 -17.69
C SER A 36 5.37 4.61 -17.88
N TYR A 37 4.95 4.56 -19.15
CA TYR A 37 3.60 4.18 -19.51
C TYR A 37 3.51 2.66 -19.65
N ALA A 38 2.85 2.03 -18.68
CA ALA A 38 2.58 0.59 -18.62
C ALA A 38 1.14 0.45 -18.11
N PRO A 39 0.14 0.69 -18.97
CA PRO A 39 -1.24 0.88 -18.54
C PRO A 39 -1.78 -0.38 -17.87
N ILE A 40 -2.64 -0.20 -16.88
CA ILE A 40 -3.35 -1.28 -16.21
C ILE A 40 -4.83 -0.93 -16.09
N CYS A 41 -5.68 -1.96 -16.22
CA CYS A 41 -7.10 -1.84 -15.94
C CYS A 41 -7.34 -2.31 -14.52
N ALA A 42 -8.06 -1.51 -13.74
CA ALA A 42 -8.42 -1.83 -12.38
C ALA A 42 -9.91 -1.59 -12.12
N THR A 43 -10.45 -2.33 -11.17
CA THR A 43 -11.88 -2.32 -10.82
C THR A 43 -12.03 -2.02 -9.33
N ASP A 44 -12.91 -1.10 -8.96
CA ASP A 44 -13.24 -0.84 -7.56
C ASP A 44 -14.25 -1.86 -6.99
N ASP A 45 -14.56 -1.74 -5.70
CA ASP A 45 -15.55 -2.60 -5.03
C ASP A 45 -16.97 -2.49 -5.59
N SER A 46 -17.28 -1.41 -6.28
CA SER A 46 -18.58 -1.08 -6.86
C SER A 46 -18.69 -1.56 -8.31
N GLY A 47 -17.62 -2.11 -8.87
CA GLY A 47 -17.56 -2.64 -10.23
C GLY A 47 -17.21 -1.59 -11.29
N ASN A 48 -16.81 -0.38 -10.91
CA ASN A 48 -16.35 0.63 -11.85
C ASN A 48 -14.92 0.29 -12.29
N THR A 49 -14.68 0.33 -13.60
CA THR A 49 -13.36 0.08 -14.16
C THR A 49 -12.68 1.38 -14.58
N GLN A 50 -11.37 1.46 -14.36
CA GLN A 50 -10.56 2.61 -14.77
C GLN A 50 -9.17 2.17 -15.23
N THR A 51 -8.67 2.83 -16.28
CA THR A 51 -7.29 2.68 -16.72
C THR A 51 -6.37 3.59 -15.92
N PHE A 52 -5.31 3.02 -15.34
CA PHE A 52 -4.22 3.76 -14.72
C PHE A 52 -2.97 3.70 -15.62
N PRO A 53 -2.16 4.77 -15.69
CA PRO A 53 -0.99 4.83 -16.58
C PRO A 53 0.12 3.86 -16.18
N ASN A 54 0.16 3.47 -14.90
CA ASN A 54 1.00 2.40 -14.35
C ASN A 54 0.52 2.00 -12.93
N GLU A 55 1.12 0.95 -12.39
CA GLU A 55 0.84 0.42 -11.04
C GLU A 55 1.04 1.47 -9.93
N CYS A 56 2.10 2.28 -10.03
CA CYS A 56 2.37 3.31 -9.03
C CYS A 56 1.24 4.35 -8.96
N ALA A 57 0.71 4.75 -10.11
CA ALA A 57 -0.41 5.69 -10.18
C ALA A 57 -1.69 5.11 -9.55
N LEU A 58 -1.97 3.82 -9.75
CA LEU A 58 -3.07 3.13 -9.08
C LEU A 58 -2.91 3.14 -7.55
N GLN A 59 -1.72 2.81 -7.06
CA GLN A 59 -1.45 2.79 -5.61
C GLN A 59 -1.57 4.20 -5.00
N THR A 60 -1.08 5.20 -5.73
CA THR A 60 -1.19 6.61 -5.36
C THR A 60 -2.65 7.04 -5.24
N GLU A 61 -3.48 6.71 -6.24
CA GLU A 61 -4.92 7.01 -6.25
C GLU A 61 -5.63 6.38 -5.05
N ASN A 62 -5.45 5.07 -4.85
CA ASN A 62 -6.06 4.35 -3.75
C ASN A 62 -5.66 4.95 -2.40
N CYS A 63 -4.39 5.31 -2.23
CA CYS A 63 -3.94 5.90 -0.99
C CYS A 63 -4.52 7.31 -0.77
N LEU A 64 -4.43 8.20 -1.77
CA LEU A 64 -4.80 9.61 -1.66
C LEU A 64 -6.31 9.80 -1.56
N LYS A 65 -7.08 9.07 -2.38
CA LYS A 65 -8.53 9.20 -2.48
C LYS A 65 -9.29 8.19 -1.64
N LYS A 66 -8.58 7.27 -0.96
CA LYS A 66 -9.19 6.12 -0.26
C LYS A 66 -10.07 5.28 -1.18
N SER A 67 -9.66 5.20 -2.45
CA SER A 67 -10.29 4.33 -3.45
C SER A 67 -9.86 2.88 -3.26
N THR A 68 -10.64 1.96 -3.83
CA THR A 68 -10.47 0.51 -3.67
C THR A 68 -10.16 -0.20 -4.98
N PHE A 69 -9.56 0.50 -5.95
CA PHE A 69 -9.25 -0.07 -7.25
C PHE A 69 -8.25 -1.22 -7.15
N GLN A 70 -8.63 -2.39 -7.62
CA GLN A 70 -7.78 -3.57 -7.71
C GLN A 70 -7.44 -3.84 -9.16
N LYS A 71 -6.15 -4.00 -9.45
CA LYS A 71 -5.69 -4.38 -10.79
C LYS A 71 -6.40 -5.66 -11.24
N THR A 72 -7.01 -5.59 -12.41
CA THR A 72 -7.73 -6.68 -13.04
C THR A 72 -6.93 -7.26 -14.21
N THR A 73 -6.35 -6.40 -15.06
CA THR A 73 -5.59 -6.83 -16.25
C THR A 73 -4.44 -5.85 -16.55
N ASP A 74 -3.37 -6.36 -17.14
CA ASP A 74 -2.36 -5.54 -17.83
C ASP A 74 -2.95 -4.96 -19.13
N GLY A 75 -2.69 -3.68 -19.40
CA GLY A 75 -3.28 -2.94 -20.51
C GLY A 75 -4.44 -2.03 -20.09
N PRO A 76 -4.95 -1.19 -21.00
CA PRO A 76 -6.11 -0.34 -20.72
C PRO A 76 -7.40 -1.15 -20.52
N CYS A 77 -8.37 -0.56 -19.84
CA CYS A 77 -9.72 -1.11 -19.79
C CYS A 77 -10.39 -1.10 -21.18
N PRO A 78 -11.33 -2.02 -21.45
CA PRO A 78 -12.09 -2.09 -22.70
C PRO A 78 -12.86 -0.81 -23.03
#